data_AF-A0A2H0YNC4-F1
#
_entry.id   AF-A0A2H0YNC4-F1
#
_cell.length_a   1.000
_cell.length_b   1.000
_cell.length_c   1.000
_cell.angle_alpha   90.00
_cell.angle_beta   90.00
_cell.angle_gamma   90.00
#
_symmetry.space_group_name_H-M   'P 1'
#
loop_
_entity.id
_entity.type
_entity.pdbx_description
1 polymer ?
#
loop_
_entity_poly.entity_id
_entity_poly.type
_entity_poly.pdbx_seq_one_letter_code
_entity_poly.pdbx_strand_id
1 'polypeptide(L)'
;MKKIILVIFLNLLFLPILVLAGGTNCPTEGLVPCGNVPSCPCELCDIFVMIDRVLDFLLFKIVPVLAALMIAIGGFMYIFAFGKPETISQAKRLFTAITIGLLIIYGAWALINTFFVIIGLSDFGLRLTGPDKWFIINCQ
;
A
#
# COMPACT_ATOMS: atom_id res chain seq x y z
N MET A 1 8.41 22.47 -6.95
CA MET A 1 9.59 21.58 -6.96
C MET A 1 10.20 21.38 -5.56
N LYS A 2 10.67 22.42 -4.85
CA LYS A 2 11.25 22.28 -3.49
C LYS A 2 10.36 21.54 -2.47
N LYS A 3 9.05 21.81 -2.42
CA LYS A 3 8.12 21.19 -1.45
C LYS A 3 7.79 19.72 -1.75
N ILE A 4 7.73 19.35 -3.03
CA ILE A 4 7.52 17.96 -3.46
C ILE A 4 8.77 17.13 -3.17
N ILE A 5 9.95 17.69 -3.46
CA ILE A 5 11.23 17.07 -3.09
C ILE A 5 11.34 16.94 -1.57
N LEU A 6 10.87 17.93 -0.79
CA LEU A 6 10.89 17.87 0.67
C LEU A 6 9.93 16.81 1.22
N VAL A 7 8.74 16.63 0.65
CA VAL A 7 7.79 15.57 1.06
C VAL A 7 8.32 14.18 0.68
N ILE A 8 8.90 14.04 -0.51
CA ILE A 8 9.54 12.78 -0.95
C ILE A 8 10.75 12.46 -0.08
N PHE A 9 11.61 13.45 0.20
CA PHE A 9 12.78 13.30 1.06
C PHE A 9 12.39 13.01 2.51
N LEU A 10 11.33 13.63 3.03
CA LEU A 10 10.79 13.35 4.36
C LEU A 10 10.20 11.93 4.42
N ASN A 11 9.47 11.48 3.39
CA ASN A 11 9.02 10.09 3.29
C ASN A 11 10.21 9.12 3.22
N LEU A 12 11.24 9.43 2.42
CA LEU A 12 12.47 8.63 2.28
C LEU A 12 13.30 8.58 3.57
N LEU A 13 13.26 9.64 4.38
CA LEU A 13 13.95 9.72 5.67
C LEU A 13 13.18 9.00 6.80
N PHE A 14 11.85 8.96 6.72
CA PHE A 14 10.99 8.23 7.68
C PHE A 14 10.78 6.74 7.32
N LEU A 15 10.96 6.37 6.05
CA LEU A 15 10.92 4.99 5.55
C LEU A 15 11.85 4.03 6.31
N PRO A 16 13.14 4.34 6.57
CA PRO A 16 14.02 3.42 7.31
C PRO A 16 13.60 3.24 8.78
N ILE A 17 12.95 4.23 9.40
CA ILE A 17 12.53 4.13 10.81
C ILE A 17 11.40 3.09 10.96
N LEU A 18 10.59 2.87 9.92
CA LEU A 18 9.58 1.78 9.91
C LEU A 18 10.17 0.39 9.61
N VAL A 19 11.37 0.32 9.02
CA VAL A 19 11.96 -0.97 8.58
C VAL A 19 12.85 -1.59 9.65
N LEU A 20 13.37 -0.82 10.62
CA LEU A 20 14.32 -1.28 11.64
C LEU A 20 13.72 -1.75 12.98
N ALA A 21 12.47 -2.22 13.02
CA ALA A 21 11.94 -2.89 14.23
C ALA A 21 12.23 -4.41 14.22
N GLY A 22 13.51 -4.78 14.12
CA GLY A 22 13.98 -6.16 14.28
C GLY A 22 14.36 -6.45 15.73
N GLY A 23 13.38 -6.75 16.57
CA GLY A 23 13.60 -7.12 17.97
C GLY A 23 14.23 -8.51 18.13
N THR A 24 14.86 -8.75 19.29
CA THR A 24 15.48 -10.02 19.72
C THR A 24 14.48 -11.16 19.99
N ASN A 25 13.21 -10.94 19.65
CA ASN A 25 12.08 -11.83 19.89
C ASN A 25 11.27 -11.89 18.59
N CYS A 26 10.50 -12.95 18.39
CA CYS A 26 9.72 -13.15 17.18
C CYS A 26 8.84 -11.92 16.86
N PRO A 27 9.11 -11.20 15.76
CA PRO A 27 8.48 -9.92 15.48
C PRO A 27 7.05 -10.11 14.95
N THR A 28 6.08 -10.01 15.85
CA THR A 28 4.65 -10.01 15.50
C THR A 28 4.24 -8.80 14.66
N GLU A 29 5.05 -7.73 14.68
CA GLU A 29 4.75 -6.42 14.06
C GLU A 29 5.83 -5.92 13.07
N GLY A 30 6.88 -6.70 12.82
CA GLY A 30 7.94 -6.34 11.86
C GLY A 30 7.62 -6.71 10.41
N LEU A 31 8.31 -6.13 9.42
CA LEU A 31 8.08 -6.48 8.01
C LEU A 31 8.45 -7.95 7.74
N VAL A 32 9.53 -8.43 8.35
CA VAL A 32 9.96 -9.84 8.32
C VAL A 32 9.43 -10.53 9.58
N PRO A 33 8.57 -11.57 9.48
CA PRO A 33 7.95 -12.23 10.62
C PRO A 33 8.80 -13.33 11.28
N CYS A 34 9.95 -13.69 10.72
CA CYS A 34 10.77 -14.81 11.18
C CYS A 34 12.24 -14.39 11.48
N GLY A 35 12.98 -15.25 12.18
CA GLY A 35 14.37 -14.98 12.55
C GLY A 35 15.18 -16.26 12.79
N ASN A 36 16.50 -16.13 12.96
CA ASN A 36 17.36 -17.26 13.29
C ASN A 36 17.36 -17.54 14.80
N VAL A 37 16.15 -17.75 15.35
CA VAL A 37 15.95 -18.11 16.76
C VAL A 37 15.14 -19.42 16.81
N PRO A 38 15.47 -20.33 17.73
CA PRO A 38 14.84 -21.65 17.80
C PRO A 38 13.33 -21.58 18.12
N SER A 39 12.84 -20.45 18.62
CA SER A 39 11.42 -20.20 18.87
C SER A 39 10.62 -19.78 17.63
N CYS A 40 11.27 -19.43 16.51
CA CYS A 40 10.62 -19.00 15.27
C CYS A 40 11.45 -19.32 14.01
N PRO A 41 11.48 -20.58 13.56
CA PRO A 41 12.14 -20.96 12.32
C PRO A 41 11.46 -20.28 11.12
N CYS A 42 12.25 -19.79 10.15
CA CYS A 42 11.70 -19.26 8.90
C CYS A 42 11.22 -20.40 8.01
N GLU A 43 9.91 -20.56 7.90
CA GLU A 43 9.28 -21.49 6.97
C GLU A 43 8.83 -20.79 5.68
N LEU A 44 8.49 -21.54 4.64
CA LEU A 44 7.99 -20.95 3.38
C LEU A 44 6.72 -20.10 3.61
N CYS A 45 5.98 -20.40 4.67
CA CYS A 45 4.83 -19.67 5.15
C CYS A 45 5.13 -18.21 5.53
N ASP A 46 6.26 -17.95 6.19
CA ASP A 46 6.66 -16.62 6.64
C ASP A 46 6.95 -15.67 5.48
N ILE A 47 7.37 -16.23 4.33
CA ILE A 47 7.59 -15.46 3.10
C ILE A 47 6.26 -14.89 2.58
N PHE A 48 5.20 -15.67 2.60
CA PHE A 48 3.90 -15.20 2.14
C PHE A 48 3.31 -14.16 3.11
N VAL A 49 3.48 -14.33 4.42
CA VAL A 49 3.09 -13.33 5.43
C VAL A 49 3.90 -12.04 5.28
N MET A 50 5.19 -12.12 4.92
CA MET A 50 6.01 -10.94 4.63
C MET A 50 5.45 -10.17 3.42
N ILE A 51 5.09 -10.88 2.34
CA ILE A 51 4.51 -10.28 1.13
C ILE A 51 3.18 -9.60 1.46
N ASP A 52 2.35 -10.23 2.30
CA ASP A 52 1.10 -9.68 2.81
C ASP A 52 1.31 -8.31 3.48
N ARG A 53 2.23 -8.24 4.44
CA ARG A 53 2.59 -7.01 5.15
C ARG A 53 3.17 -5.93 4.22
N VAL A 54 3.96 -6.32 3.23
CA VAL A 54 4.52 -5.39 2.22
C VAL A 54 3.41 -4.78 1.37
N LEU A 55 2.46 -5.60 0.92
CA LEU A 55 1.36 -5.15 0.09
C LEU A 55 0.37 -4.26 0.88
N ASP A 56 0.10 -4.57 2.14
CA ASP A 56 -0.67 -3.68 3.02
C ASP A 56 0.03 -2.34 3.24
N PHE A 57 1.34 -2.38 3.49
CA PHE A 57 2.13 -1.17 3.62
C PHE A 57 2.07 -0.31 2.35
N LEU A 58 2.20 -0.93 1.18
CA LEU A 58 2.14 -0.23 -0.10
C LEU A 58 0.75 0.36 -0.35
N LEU A 59 -0.31 -0.44 -0.19
CA LEU A 59 -1.69 -0.05 -0.51
C LEU A 59 -2.25 0.96 0.50
N PHE A 60 -2.02 0.79 1.80
CA PHE A 60 -2.62 1.63 2.82
C PHE A 60 -1.77 2.84 3.23
N LYS A 61 -0.44 2.83 3.00
CA LYS A 61 0.41 3.98 3.35
C LYS A 61 0.96 4.73 2.13
N ILE A 62 1.41 4.03 1.10
CA ILE A 62 2.10 4.70 -0.04
C ILE A 62 1.10 5.20 -1.08
N VAL A 63 0.17 4.35 -1.53
CA VAL A 63 -0.80 4.68 -2.57
C VAL A 63 -1.66 5.91 -2.22
N PRO A 64 -2.30 6.04 -1.03
CA PRO A 64 -3.13 7.20 -0.72
C PRO A 64 -2.33 8.51 -0.66
N VAL A 65 -1.10 8.45 -0.15
CA VAL A 65 -0.21 9.63 -0.10
C VAL A 65 0.15 10.09 -1.51
N LEU A 66 0.48 9.14 -2.40
CA LEU A 66 0.84 9.45 -3.78
C LEU A 66 -0.37 9.96 -4.58
N ALA A 67 -1.55 9.35 -4.38
CA ALA A 67 -2.79 9.78 -5.01
C ALA A 67 -3.17 11.20 -4.59
N ALA A 68 -3.11 11.51 -3.28
CA ALA A 68 -3.37 12.85 -2.77
C ALA A 68 -2.42 13.89 -3.38
N LEU A 69 -1.13 13.55 -3.55
CA LEU A 69 -0.14 14.44 -4.15
C LEU A 69 -0.45 14.74 -5.64
N MET A 70 -0.77 13.70 -6.42
CA MET A 70 -1.10 13.86 -7.84
C MET A 70 -2.40 14.66 -8.03
N ILE A 71 -3.40 14.44 -7.19
CA ILE A 71 -4.64 15.21 -7.17
C ILE A 71 -4.37 16.68 -6.81
N ALA A 72 -3.52 16.94 -5.82
CA ALA A 72 -3.16 18.31 -5.46
C ALA A 72 -2.47 19.04 -6.62
N ILE A 73 -1.53 18.39 -7.33
CA ILE A 73 -0.85 18.97 -8.48
C ILE A 73 -1.84 19.23 -9.63
N GLY A 74 -2.71 18.26 -9.94
CA GLY A 74 -3.76 18.43 -10.95
C GLY A 74 -4.75 19.53 -10.60
N GLY A 75 -5.11 19.65 -9.32
CA GLY A 75 -5.99 20.71 -8.80
C GLY A 75 -5.35 22.09 -8.94
N PHE A 76 -4.09 22.25 -8.56
CA PHE A 76 -3.37 23.51 -8.75
C PHE A 76 -3.25 23.88 -10.24
N MET A 77 -2.94 22.92 -11.10
CA MET A 77 -2.86 23.14 -12.55
C MET A 77 -4.20 23.59 -13.15
N TYR A 78 -5.30 23.05 -12.63
CA TYR A 78 -6.65 23.40 -13.06
C TYR A 78 -7.04 24.83 -12.65
N ILE A 79 -6.77 25.22 -11.39
CA ILE A 79 -7.10 26.57 -10.88
C ILE A 79 -6.26 27.65 -11.57
N PHE A 80 -4.97 27.41 -11.78
CA PHE A 80 -4.06 28.35 -12.43
C PHE A 80 -4.09 28.29 -13.96
N ALA A 81 -5.07 27.60 -14.56
CA ALA A 81 -5.18 27.50 -16.02
C ALA A 81 -5.56 28.84 -16.68
N PHE A 82 -6.13 29.80 -15.93
CA PHE A 82 -6.54 31.13 -16.41
C PHE A 82 -7.31 31.10 -17.75
N GLY A 83 -8.13 30.07 -17.99
CA GLY A 83 -8.93 29.92 -19.21
C GLY A 83 -8.16 29.45 -20.45
N LYS A 84 -6.88 29.07 -20.35
CA LYS A 84 -6.14 28.47 -21.46
C LYS A 84 -6.68 27.05 -21.72
N PRO A 85 -7.19 26.76 -22.94
CA PRO A 85 -7.81 25.46 -23.22
C PRO A 85 -6.81 24.30 -23.15
N GLU A 86 -5.54 24.56 -23.46
CA GLU A 86 -4.47 23.56 -23.45
C GLU A 86 -4.18 23.02 -22.04
N THR A 87 -4.07 23.90 -21.04
CA THR A 87 -3.78 23.52 -19.65
C THR A 87 -4.99 22.86 -18.98
N ILE A 88 -6.21 23.27 -19.33
CA ILE A 88 -7.45 22.62 -18.87
C ILE A 88 -7.55 21.19 -19.43
N SER A 89 -7.21 21.00 -20.71
CA SER A 89 -7.19 19.67 -21.34
C SER A 89 -6.15 18.76 -20.67
N GLN A 90 -4.96 19.27 -20.40
CA GLN A 90 -3.91 18.53 -19.69
C GLN A 90 -4.34 18.15 -18.27
N ALA A 91 -4.94 19.07 -17.52
CA ALA A 91 -5.44 18.78 -16.17
C ALA A 91 -6.52 17.68 -16.19
N LYS A 92 -7.49 17.74 -17.12
CA LYS A 92 -8.52 16.69 -17.27
C LYS A 92 -7.91 15.34 -17.60
N ARG A 93 -6.93 15.29 -18.51
CA ARG A 93 -6.22 14.06 -18.86
C ARG A 93 -5.50 13.46 -17.65
N LEU A 94 -4.88 14.32 -16.82
CA LEU A 94 -4.22 13.92 -15.59
C LEU A 94 -5.23 13.33 -14.58
N PHE A 95 -6.38 13.97 -14.38
CA PHE A 95 -7.44 13.44 -13.49
C PHE A 95 -7.96 12.08 -13.95
N THR A 96 -8.20 11.90 -15.26
CA THR A 96 -8.63 10.61 -15.80
C THR A 96 -7.55 9.53 -15.60
N ALA A 97 -6.28 9.88 -15.80
CA ALA A 97 -5.17 8.95 -15.59
C ALA A 97 -5.04 8.52 -14.12
N ILE A 98 -5.17 9.46 -13.17
CA ILE A 98 -5.16 9.15 -11.73
C ILE A 98 -6.32 8.23 -11.37
N THR A 99 -7.52 8.53 -11.86
CA THR A 99 -8.73 7.75 -11.57
C THR A 99 -8.59 6.31 -12.07
N ILE A 100 -8.13 6.14 -13.31
CA ILE A 100 -7.90 4.81 -13.89
C ILE A 100 -6.82 4.04 -13.11
N GLY A 101 -5.72 4.71 -12.74
CA GLY A 101 -4.66 4.09 -11.94
C GLY A 101 -5.16 3.59 -10.59
N LEU A 102 -5.96 4.41 -9.89
CA LEU A 102 -6.54 4.05 -8.60
C LEU A 102 -7.52 2.86 -8.74
N LEU A 103 -8.31 2.87 -9.80
CA LEU A 103 -9.31 1.83 -10.09
C LEU A 103 -8.64 0.48 -10.42
N ILE A 104 -7.51 0.49 -11.13
CA ILE A 104 -6.73 -0.74 -11.40
C ILE A 104 -6.11 -1.28 -10.11
N ILE A 105 -5.53 -0.44 -9.26
CA ILE A 105 -4.87 -0.87 -8.02
C ILE A 105 -5.89 -1.52 -7.07
N TYR A 106 -6.98 -0.81 -6.75
CA TYR A 106 -8.02 -1.36 -5.86
C TYR A 106 -8.83 -2.45 -6.55
N GLY A 107 -9.01 -2.39 -7.87
CA GLY A 107 -9.67 -3.44 -8.64
C GLY A 107 -8.90 -4.75 -8.61
N ALA A 108 -7.57 -4.71 -8.78
CA ALA A 108 -6.72 -5.89 -8.65
C ALA A 108 -6.77 -6.46 -7.23
N TRP A 109 -6.68 -5.60 -6.21
CA TRP A 109 -6.80 -6.02 -4.81
C TRP A 109 -8.14 -6.72 -4.53
N ALA A 110 -9.27 -6.12 -4.96
CA ALA A 110 -10.59 -6.70 -4.80
C ALA A 110 -10.77 -8.02 -5.58
N LEU A 111 -10.23 -8.10 -6.81
CA LEU A 111 -10.33 -9.29 -7.65
C LEU A 111 -9.57 -10.47 -7.02
N ILE A 112 -8.35 -10.22 -6.53
CA ILE A 112 -7.54 -11.23 -5.86
C ILE A 112 -8.24 -11.69 -4.58
N ASN A 113 -8.71 -10.76 -3.73
CA ASN A 113 -9.44 -11.12 -2.52
C ASN A 113 -10.67 -11.99 -2.82
N THR A 114 -11.43 -11.62 -3.86
CA THR A 114 -12.59 -12.41 -4.30
C THR A 114 -12.19 -13.81 -4.76
N PHE A 115 -11.08 -13.94 -5.49
CA PHE A 115 -10.57 -15.24 -5.92
C PHE A 115 -10.19 -16.14 -4.73
N PHE A 116 -9.50 -15.60 -3.72
CA PHE A 116 -9.11 -16.36 -2.52
C PHE A 116 -10.30 -16.78 -1.64
N VAL A 117 -11.39 -15.99 -1.63
CA VAL A 117 -12.65 -16.36 -0.97
C VAL A 117 -13.32 -17.53 -1.70
N ILE A 118 -13.36 -17.50 -3.03
CA ILE A 118 -14.02 -18.55 -3.83
C ILE A 118 -13.35 -19.92 -3.66
N ILE A 119 -12.02 -19.96 -3.53
CA ILE A 119 -11.26 -21.21 -3.35
C ILE A 119 -11.30 -21.75 -1.90
N GLY A 120 -11.98 -21.06 -0.98
CA GLY A 120 -12.19 -21.54 0.39
C GLY A 120 -10.98 -21.43 1.33
N LEU A 121 -9.96 -20.65 0.95
CA LEU A 121 -8.80 -20.35 1.82
C LEU A 121 -9.07 -19.16 2.76
N SER A 122 -10.21 -18.46 2.60
CA SER A 122 -10.62 -17.34 3.46
C SER A 122 -12.16 -17.28 3.58
N ASP A 123 -12.65 -17.17 4.82
CA ASP A 123 -14.09 -16.99 5.08
C ASP A 123 -14.49 -15.53 4.80
N PHE A 124 -15.39 -15.31 3.84
CA PHE A 124 -16.15 -14.04 3.78
C PHE A 124 -17.11 -14.03 4.98
N GLY A 125 -16.69 -13.45 6.10
CA GLY A 125 -17.61 -13.24 7.20
C GLY A 125 -16.95 -12.97 8.54
N LEU A 126 -16.92 -11.69 8.94
CA LEU A 126 -17.04 -11.24 10.33
C LEU A 126 -16.16 -11.96 11.38
N ARG A 127 -14.97 -12.46 11.01
CA ARG A 127 -13.97 -12.88 12.00
C ARG A 127 -13.23 -11.63 12.45
N LEU A 128 -13.42 -11.29 13.72
CA LEU A 128 -12.79 -10.20 14.47
C LEU A 128 -11.27 -10.43 14.67
N THR A 129 -10.57 -10.92 13.64
CA THR A 129 -9.12 -11.04 13.61
C THR A 129 -8.55 -9.91 12.75
N GLY A 130 -8.55 -8.70 13.32
CA GLY A 130 -7.71 -7.57 12.91
C GLY A 130 -8.06 -6.88 11.57
N PRO A 131 -8.30 -5.56 11.53
CA PRO A 131 -8.52 -4.79 10.29
C PRO A 131 -7.26 -4.62 9.39
N ASP A 132 -6.23 -5.43 9.58
CA ASP A 132 -4.86 -5.14 9.12
C ASP A 132 -4.17 -6.28 8.35
N LYS A 133 -4.89 -7.35 7.96
CA LYS A 133 -4.34 -8.45 7.14
C LYS A 133 -5.34 -8.95 6.09
N TRP A 134 -4.94 -8.95 4.82
CA TRP A 134 -5.77 -9.32 3.65
C TRP A 134 -5.70 -10.81 3.34
N PHE A 135 -4.64 -11.50 3.73
CA PHE A 135 -4.59 -12.96 3.82
C PHE A 135 -4.14 -13.45 5.18
N ILE A 136 -5.01 -14.21 5.84
CA ILE A 136 -4.60 -15.05 6.96
C ILE A 136 -4.22 -16.39 6.35
N ILE A 137 -2.98 -16.52 5.88
CA ILE A 137 -2.47 -17.84 5.50
C ILE A 137 -2.32 -18.64 6.80
N ASN A 138 -3.27 -19.55 7.01
CA ASN A 138 -3.32 -20.42 8.18
C ASN A 138 -2.21 -21.47 8.02
N CYS A 139 -1.01 -21.07 8.39
CA CYS A 139 0.15 -21.94 8.48
C CYS A 139 0.03 -22.74 9.78
N GLN A 140 -0.29 -24.02 9.63
CA GLN A 140 -0.43 -24.96 10.73
C GLN A 140 0.91 -25.59 11.07
#